data_AF-A0AA38VVM0-F1
#
_entry.id   AF-A0AA38VVM0-F1
#
_cell.length_a   1.000
_cell.length_b   1.000
_cell.length_c   1.000
_cell.angle_alpha   90.00
_cell.angle_beta   90.00
_cell.angle_gamma   90.00
#
_symmetry.space_group_name_H-M   'P 1'
#
loop_
_entity.id
_entity.type
_entity.pdbx_description
1 polymer ?
#
loop_
_entity_poly.entity_id
_entity_poly.type
_entity_poly.pdbx_seq_one_letter_code
_entity_poly.pdbx_strand_id
1 'polypeptide(L)'
;MTITTTSDLRMAEASSDPQGSLKLYLVEVSPNKEPLYKDPTSDRIPEPNNLISSVSKDDNVGEIREVEKVTTCVEDWIVQFARRFKDHVGYDSDSYVDLYELGMELSSEAIEEIVTTENAQELFDTAGAKFQEMAALGLFNLGNVHLNKARKWLMFAEDGTNESIEEKMETKYEWAKKEYVKAGIRYEESLKIKADFFEGCFALGQQLFEQAKLAWSYAIGTKSILEAGPSARIMQLYDNAEDKMQHGMQIWEELEEQRLNGLSLYDKYREDLVNLRLEGFLKDISTDEDAEQTAQLRSQMYILWGTLLYERSVVEFKMGLSAWQESLATSVEKFELAGASPVDLAVIIKNHCSNGTPSEGLGSKIDEIVQAWNEMYDVKRWQTGVPSFRLEPLFRRRVSKVIITETV
;
A
#
# COMPACT_ATOMS: atom_id res chain seq x y z
N MET A 1 13.40 25.59 23.28
CA MET A 1 13.54 26.36 22.03
C MET A 1 12.19 26.32 21.32
N THR A 2 11.65 27.47 20.94
CA THR A 2 10.43 27.50 20.10
C THR A 2 10.89 27.42 18.65
N ILE A 3 10.41 26.41 17.92
CA ILE A 3 10.83 26.15 16.54
C ILE A 3 9.74 26.72 15.63
N THR A 4 10.08 27.77 14.88
CA THR A 4 9.16 28.41 13.92
C THR A 4 9.69 28.39 12.50
N THR A 5 10.96 28.03 12.29
CA THR A 5 11.61 27.95 10.98
C THR A 5 12.47 26.69 10.84
N THR A 6 12.81 26.30 9.61
CA THR A 6 13.75 25.20 9.33
C THR A 6 15.14 25.46 9.92
N SER A 7 15.56 26.73 10.03
CA SER A 7 16.82 27.10 10.68
C SER A 7 16.81 26.78 12.17
N ASP A 8 15.68 27.06 12.84
CA ASP A 8 15.49 26.75 14.26
C ASP A 8 15.56 25.23 14.52
N LEU A 9 14.98 24.44 13.61
CA LEU A 9 15.02 22.98 13.69
C LEU A 9 16.44 22.43 13.53
N ARG A 10 17.20 22.93 12.54
CA ARG A 10 18.60 22.52 12.33
C ARG A 10 19.51 22.93 13.49
N MET A 11 19.27 24.08 14.10
CA MET A 11 19.99 24.48 15.31
C MET A 11 19.65 23.59 16.51
N ALA A 12 18.37 23.21 16.68
CA ALA A 12 17.96 22.28 17.73
C ALA A 12 18.62 20.91 17.55
N GLU A 13 18.67 20.41 16.32
CA GLU A 13 19.35 19.17 15.96
C GLU A 13 20.87 19.22 16.23
N ALA A 14 21.54 20.28 15.77
CA ALA A 14 22.98 20.47 15.98
C ALA A 14 23.37 20.67 17.46
N SER A 15 22.41 21.10 18.29
CA SER A 15 22.60 21.26 19.74
C SER A 15 22.33 19.97 20.55
N SER A 16 21.84 18.91 19.89
CA SER A 16 21.56 17.63 20.54
C SER A 16 22.79 16.71 20.55
N ASP A 17 22.93 15.92 21.60
CA ASP A 17 23.98 14.91 21.73
C ASP A 17 23.79 13.84 20.63
N PRO A 18 24.82 13.44 19.85
CA PRO A 18 24.70 12.43 18.79
C PRO A 18 24.15 11.06 19.23
N GLN A 19 24.04 10.80 20.54
CA GLN A 19 23.41 9.61 21.13
C GLN A 19 22.10 9.92 21.88
N GLY A 20 21.68 11.18 21.92
CA GLY A 20 20.47 11.65 22.58
C GLY A 20 19.22 11.61 21.68
N SER A 21 18.05 11.71 22.29
CA SER A 21 16.77 11.87 21.56
C SER A 21 16.25 13.30 21.70
N LEU A 22 15.81 13.90 20.58
CA LEU A 22 15.14 15.19 20.57
C LEU A 22 13.65 14.98 20.89
N LYS A 23 13.18 15.55 22.00
CA LYS A 23 11.76 15.47 22.39
C LYS A 23 11.05 16.79 22.10
N LEU A 24 10.12 16.75 21.14
CA LEU A 24 9.29 17.89 20.77
C LEU A 24 7.97 17.86 21.53
N TYR A 25 7.54 19.03 22.00
CA TYR A 25 6.27 19.23 22.68
C TYR A 25 5.43 20.20 21.87
N LEU A 26 4.23 19.77 21.48
CA LEU A 26 3.26 20.65 20.85
C LEU A 26 2.53 21.45 21.94
N VAL A 27 2.55 22.77 21.80
CA VAL A 27 1.83 23.70 22.69
C VAL A 27 0.98 24.59 21.81
N GLU A 28 -0.33 24.61 22.08
CA GLU A 28 -1.25 25.53 21.43
C GLU A 28 -0.88 26.97 21.79
N VAL A 29 -0.70 27.81 20.78
CA VAL A 29 -0.40 29.23 20.94
C VAL A 29 -1.55 30.05 20.38
N SER A 30 -1.79 31.22 20.97
CA SER A 30 -2.81 32.14 20.50
C SER A 30 -2.52 32.61 19.06
N PRO A 31 -3.55 32.81 18.21
CA PRO A 31 -3.39 33.22 16.80
C PRO A 31 -2.49 34.47 16.61
N ASN A 32 -2.47 35.34 17.62
CA ASN A 32 -1.67 36.57 17.64
C ASN A 32 -0.14 36.32 17.67
N LYS A 33 0.30 35.06 17.83
CA LYS A 33 1.70 34.64 17.85
C LYS A 33 2.08 33.82 16.60
N GLU A 34 1.19 33.73 15.63
CA GLU A 34 1.44 33.06 14.37
C GLU A 34 2.51 33.85 13.57
N PRO A 35 3.61 33.21 13.13
CA PRO A 35 4.63 33.89 12.35
C PRO A 35 4.04 34.40 11.03
N LEU A 36 4.21 35.69 10.73
CA LEU A 36 3.91 36.26 9.42
C LEU A 36 4.91 35.70 8.40
N TYR A 37 4.46 34.78 7.55
CA TYR A 37 5.26 34.30 6.43
C TYR A 37 5.28 35.36 5.32
N LYS A 38 6.46 35.98 5.11
CA LYS A 38 6.73 36.73 3.87
C LYS A 38 7.28 35.75 2.84
N ASP A 39 6.54 35.56 1.76
CA ASP A 39 6.95 34.76 0.61
C ASP A 39 8.17 35.39 -0.10
N PRO A 40 9.29 34.67 -0.31
CA PRO A 40 10.45 35.18 -1.05
C PRO A 40 10.27 35.17 -2.58
N THR A 41 9.11 34.80 -3.13
CA THR A 41 8.96 34.53 -4.57
C THR A 41 8.05 35.48 -5.36
N SER A 42 7.84 36.73 -4.90
CA SER A 42 7.05 37.72 -5.68
C SER A 42 7.77 38.34 -6.90
N ASP A 43 8.91 37.82 -7.33
CA ASP A 43 9.58 38.27 -8.55
C ASP A 43 9.60 37.14 -9.58
N ARG A 44 8.44 36.89 -10.22
CA ARG A 44 8.23 36.39 -11.60
C ARG A 44 6.85 35.73 -11.74
N ILE A 45 5.85 36.51 -12.10
CA ILE A 45 4.62 36.00 -12.72
C ILE A 45 4.57 36.56 -14.15
N PRO A 46 4.56 35.73 -15.21
CA PRO A 46 3.91 36.09 -16.47
C PRO A 46 2.39 35.85 -16.31
N GLU A 47 1.60 36.87 -16.62
CA GLU A 47 0.13 36.87 -16.52
C GLU A 47 -0.53 35.68 -17.27
N PRO A 48 -1.51 34.98 -16.68
CA PRO A 48 -2.36 34.06 -17.42
C PRO A 48 -3.56 34.79 -18.01
N ASN A 49 -3.76 34.57 -19.31
CA ASN A 49 -4.82 35.14 -20.13
C ASN A 49 -6.24 34.84 -19.60
N ASN A 50 -7.09 35.85 -19.72
CA ASN A 50 -8.52 35.86 -19.43
C ASN A 50 -9.30 34.80 -20.23
N LEU A 51 -10.05 33.95 -19.53
CA LEU A 51 -11.24 33.27 -20.03
C LEU A 51 -12.35 33.40 -18.98
N ILE A 52 -13.14 34.48 -19.07
CA ILE A 52 -14.44 34.58 -18.39
C ILE A 52 -15.50 34.54 -19.48
N SER A 53 -16.28 33.47 -19.49
CA SER A 53 -17.51 33.34 -20.28
C SER A 53 -18.58 34.29 -19.75
N SER A 54 -19.16 35.03 -20.68
CA SER A 54 -20.27 35.97 -20.53
C SER A 54 -21.59 35.32 -20.08
N VAL A 55 -22.25 35.90 -19.08
CA VAL A 55 -23.73 36.00 -19.02
C VAL A 55 -24.12 37.38 -18.47
N SER A 56 -25.08 38.01 -19.13
CA SER A 56 -25.46 39.43 -19.07
C SER A 56 -26.72 39.73 -18.23
N LYS A 57 -26.84 41.02 -17.86
CA LYS A 57 -28.03 41.83 -17.43
C LYS A 57 -28.35 41.79 -15.92
N ASP A 58 -28.68 42.87 -15.22
CA ASP A 58 -29.03 44.26 -15.56
C ASP A 58 -28.86 45.16 -14.30
N ASP A 59 -28.89 46.48 -14.50
CA ASP A 59 -28.69 47.59 -13.55
C ASP A 59 -29.34 47.48 -12.15
N ASN A 60 -28.55 47.71 -11.09
CA ASN A 60 -28.91 48.68 -10.04
C ASN A 60 -27.70 49.11 -9.20
N VAL A 61 -27.54 50.43 -9.06
CA VAL A 61 -26.50 51.09 -8.25
C VAL A 61 -26.85 50.95 -6.76
N GLY A 62 -25.99 50.25 -6.01
CA GLY A 62 -26.06 50.19 -4.55
C GLY A 62 -24.79 49.54 -3.98
N GLU A 63 -24.11 50.27 -3.09
CA GLU A 63 -22.85 49.93 -2.40
C GLU A 63 -22.52 48.43 -2.30
N ILE A 64 -21.50 48.02 -3.06
CA ILE A 64 -20.85 46.73 -2.87
C ILE A 64 -19.98 46.86 -1.61
N ARG A 65 -20.45 46.31 -0.48
CA ARG A 65 -19.53 45.82 0.55
C ARG A 65 -18.61 44.81 -0.14
N GLU A 66 -17.31 45.03 -0.06
CA GLU A 66 -16.31 44.01 -0.39
C GLU A 66 -16.68 42.73 0.35
N VAL A 67 -17.32 41.81 -0.36
CA VAL A 67 -17.30 40.41 0.01
C VAL A 67 -15.87 40.00 -0.27
N GLU A 68 -15.09 39.86 0.79
CA GLU A 68 -13.83 39.13 0.82
C GLU A 68 -13.98 37.94 -0.13
N LYS A 69 -13.31 38.00 -1.29
CA LYS A 69 -13.07 36.81 -2.08
C LYS A 69 -12.22 35.93 -1.17
N VAL A 70 -12.88 35.02 -0.47
CA VAL A 70 -12.24 33.83 0.09
C VAL A 70 -11.78 33.05 -1.14
N THR A 71 -10.64 33.45 -1.71
CA THR A 71 -9.84 32.55 -2.52
C THR A 71 -9.53 31.40 -1.59
N THR A 72 -10.23 30.29 -1.78
CA THR A 72 -9.93 29.00 -1.17
C THR A 72 -8.64 28.51 -1.82
N CYS A 73 -7.56 29.25 -1.56
CA CYS A 73 -6.21 28.81 -1.87
C CYS A 73 -5.93 27.75 -0.82
N VAL A 74 -6.26 26.49 -1.15
CA VAL A 74 -5.78 25.37 -0.36
C VAL A 74 -4.26 25.53 -0.36
N GLU A 75 -3.68 25.85 0.79
CA GLU A 75 -2.26 26.16 0.89
C GLU A 75 -1.47 24.97 0.36
N ASP A 76 -0.48 25.20 -0.50
CA ASP A 76 0.29 24.13 -1.19
C ASP A 76 0.85 23.08 -0.22
N TRP A 77 1.15 23.46 1.02
CA TRP A 77 1.61 22.53 2.05
C TRP A 77 0.53 21.56 2.50
N ILE A 78 -0.77 21.93 2.47
CA ILE A 78 -1.90 21.03 2.81
C ILE A 78 -2.03 19.96 1.73
N VAL A 79 -1.91 20.35 0.45
CA VAL A 79 -1.94 19.40 -0.67
C VAL A 79 -0.73 18.47 -0.59
N GLN A 80 0.46 19.02 -0.35
CA GLN A 80 1.67 18.22 -0.15
C GLN A 80 1.53 17.31 1.07
N PHE A 81 1.01 17.78 2.20
CA PHE A 81 0.78 16.98 3.39
C PHE A 81 -0.22 15.85 3.12
N ALA A 82 -1.34 16.14 2.46
CA ALA A 82 -2.34 15.13 2.11
C ALA A 82 -1.74 14.05 1.21
N ARG A 83 -0.97 14.44 0.18
CA ARG A 83 -0.24 13.50 -0.69
C ARG A 83 0.73 12.63 0.12
N ARG A 84 1.56 13.26 0.96
CA ARG A 84 2.53 12.55 1.83
C ARG A 84 1.84 11.63 2.83
N PHE A 85 0.70 12.04 3.37
CA PHE A 85 -0.09 11.23 4.29
C PHE A 85 -0.64 10.00 3.57
N LYS A 86 -1.27 10.17 2.40
CA LYS A 86 -1.75 9.08 1.54
C LYS A 86 -0.64 8.08 1.22
N ASP A 87 0.54 8.56 0.83
CA ASP A 87 1.72 7.72 0.57
C ASP A 87 2.19 6.96 1.81
N HIS A 88 2.21 7.62 2.97
CA HIS A 88 2.65 7.00 4.22
C HIS A 88 1.68 5.94 4.74
N VAL A 89 0.37 6.22 4.69
CA VAL A 89 -0.65 5.28 5.15
C VAL A 89 -1.01 4.24 4.09
N GLY A 90 -0.58 4.48 2.84
CA GLY A 90 -0.87 3.61 1.72
C GLY A 90 -2.35 3.60 1.34
N TYR A 91 -2.98 4.78 1.35
CA TYR A 91 -4.39 4.93 1.00
C TYR A 91 -4.53 5.92 -0.14
N ASP A 92 -4.87 5.43 -1.33
CA ASP A 92 -5.16 6.25 -2.49
C ASP A 92 -6.67 6.47 -2.62
N SER A 93 -7.14 7.58 -2.05
CA SER A 93 -8.53 8.02 -2.21
C SER A 93 -8.85 8.48 -3.63
N ASP A 94 -7.84 8.92 -4.38
CA ASP A 94 -8.03 9.66 -5.63
C ASP A 94 -8.45 8.67 -6.71
N SER A 95 -7.86 7.46 -6.70
CA SER A 95 -8.30 6.39 -7.59
C SER A 95 -9.78 6.01 -7.48
N TYR A 96 -10.44 6.20 -6.32
CA TYR A 96 -11.87 5.92 -6.17
C TYR A 96 -12.73 7.05 -6.74
N VAL A 97 -12.30 8.30 -6.54
CA VAL A 97 -12.97 9.49 -7.06
C VAL A 97 -12.87 9.51 -8.59
N ASP A 98 -11.67 9.24 -9.12
CA ASP A 98 -11.41 9.16 -10.55
C ASP A 98 -12.32 8.10 -11.21
N LEU A 99 -12.43 6.89 -10.64
CA LEU A 99 -13.31 5.84 -11.17
C LEU A 99 -14.79 6.23 -11.14
N TYR A 100 -15.22 6.98 -10.12
CA TYR A 100 -16.62 7.41 -9.98
C TYR A 100 -16.98 8.48 -11.00
N GLU A 101 -16.19 9.55 -11.05
CA GLU A 101 -16.41 10.67 -11.98
C GLU A 101 -16.42 10.15 -13.41
N LEU A 102 -15.47 9.29 -13.74
CA LEU A 102 -15.34 8.69 -15.06
C LEU A 102 -16.53 7.79 -15.43
N GLY A 103 -16.97 6.92 -14.51
CA GLY A 103 -18.13 6.07 -14.75
C GLY A 103 -19.42 6.88 -14.92
N MET A 104 -19.57 7.97 -14.16
CA MET A 104 -20.72 8.88 -14.26
C MET A 104 -20.71 9.68 -15.57
N GLU A 105 -19.55 10.15 -16.02
CA GLU A 105 -19.41 10.90 -17.26
C GLU A 105 -19.73 10.01 -18.48
N LEU A 106 -19.12 8.81 -18.55
CA LEU A 106 -19.39 7.85 -19.62
C LEU A 106 -20.87 7.45 -19.69
N SER A 107 -21.53 7.32 -18.53
CA SER A 107 -22.96 7.05 -18.45
C SER A 107 -23.79 8.23 -18.96
N SER A 108 -23.37 9.47 -18.66
CA SER A 108 -24.05 10.68 -19.12
C SER A 108 -23.90 10.84 -20.63
N GLU A 109 -22.69 10.66 -21.18
CA GLU A 109 -22.43 10.71 -22.61
C GLU A 109 -23.25 9.66 -23.38
N ALA A 110 -23.32 8.43 -22.88
CA ALA A 110 -24.12 7.36 -23.48
C ALA A 110 -25.63 7.68 -23.51
N ILE A 111 -26.13 8.44 -22.52
CA ILE A 111 -27.52 8.88 -22.45
C ILE A 111 -27.79 10.07 -23.38
N GLU A 112 -26.81 10.95 -23.55
CA GLU A 112 -26.88 12.11 -24.44
C GLU A 112 -26.69 11.75 -25.92
N GLU A 113 -26.08 10.60 -26.24
CA GLU A 113 -25.96 10.13 -27.62
C GLU A 113 -27.35 9.92 -28.27
N ILE A 114 -27.71 10.80 -29.20
CA ILE A 114 -29.07 10.94 -29.77
C ILE A 114 -29.50 9.75 -30.65
N VAL A 115 -28.62 8.77 -30.93
CA VAL A 115 -28.94 7.61 -31.77
C VAL A 115 -28.52 6.33 -31.06
N THR A 116 -29.42 5.34 -31.02
CA THR A 116 -29.15 3.96 -30.57
C THR A 116 -28.10 3.30 -31.48
N THR A 117 -26.84 3.64 -31.29
CA THR A 117 -25.68 3.12 -32.01
C THR A 117 -24.92 2.15 -31.13
N GLU A 118 -24.06 1.33 -31.76
CA GLU A 118 -23.13 0.42 -31.10
C GLU A 118 -22.21 1.17 -30.11
N ASN A 119 -21.91 2.46 -30.38
CA ASN A 119 -21.06 3.32 -29.56
C ASN A 119 -21.64 3.59 -28.16
N ALA A 120 -22.94 3.85 -28.05
CA ALA A 120 -23.59 4.07 -26.75
C ALA A 120 -23.53 2.81 -25.85
N GLN A 121 -23.59 1.62 -26.46
CA GLN A 121 -23.45 0.36 -25.73
C GLN A 121 -22.01 0.15 -25.24
N GLU A 122 -21.01 0.44 -26.07
CA GLU A 122 -19.59 0.38 -25.66
C GLU A 122 -19.29 1.35 -24.49
N LEU A 123 -19.93 2.53 -24.48
CA LEU A 123 -19.85 3.48 -23.37
C LEU A 123 -20.45 2.93 -22.07
N PHE A 124 -21.64 2.32 -22.14
CA PHE A 124 -22.25 1.69 -20.97
C PHE A 124 -21.45 0.50 -20.45
N ASP A 125 -20.90 -0.33 -21.35
CA ASP A 125 -20.05 -1.46 -20.98
C ASP A 125 -18.78 -0.97 -20.27
N THR A 126 -18.19 0.11 -20.78
CA THR A 126 -17.01 0.76 -20.18
C THR A 126 -17.33 1.37 -18.82
N ALA A 127 -18.44 2.11 -18.68
CA ALA A 127 -18.90 2.64 -17.41
C ALA A 127 -19.15 1.51 -16.39
N GLY A 128 -19.79 0.42 -16.83
CA GLY A 128 -20.00 -0.79 -16.05
C GLY A 128 -18.68 -1.39 -15.54
N ALA A 129 -17.66 -1.49 -16.39
CA ALA A 129 -16.33 -1.95 -16.01
C ALA A 129 -15.66 -1.04 -14.96
N LYS A 130 -15.81 0.29 -15.04
CA LYS A 130 -15.27 1.22 -14.02
C LYS A 130 -15.96 1.08 -12.68
N PHE A 131 -17.29 0.93 -12.65
CA PHE A 131 -18.01 0.69 -11.40
C PHE A 131 -17.72 -0.70 -10.82
N GLN A 132 -17.50 -1.71 -11.66
CA GLN A 132 -17.05 -3.04 -11.24
C GLN A 132 -15.67 -2.98 -10.58
N GLU A 133 -14.72 -2.26 -11.18
CA GLU A 133 -13.39 -2.03 -10.58
C GLU A 133 -13.50 -1.30 -9.23
N MET A 134 -14.31 -0.25 -9.16
CA MET A 134 -14.56 0.49 -7.92
C MET A 134 -15.14 -0.41 -6.82
N ALA A 135 -16.12 -1.25 -7.14
CA ALA A 135 -16.71 -2.17 -6.19
C ALA A 135 -15.70 -3.21 -5.68
N ALA A 136 -14.87 -3.76 -6.58
CA ALA A 136 -13.77 -4.65 -6.21
C ALA A 136 -12.76 -3.94 -5.29
N LEU A 137 -12.40 -2.69 -5.59
CA LEU A 137 -11.47 -1.87 -4.81
C LEU A 137 -12.03 -1.53 -3.41
N GLY A 138 -13.32 -1.22 -3.32
CA GLY A 138 -13.99 -0.96 -2.04
C GLY A 138 -13.92 -2.17 -1.09
N LEU A 139 -14.17 -3.37 -1.61
CA LEU A 139 -14.04 -4.61 -0.85
C LEU A 139 -12.59 -4.92 -0.48
N PHE A 140 -11.66 -4.72 -1.41
CA PHE A 140 -10.22 -4.85 -1.14
C PHE A 140 -9.77 -3.94 0.01
N ASN A 141 -10.15 -2.67 -0.02
CA ASN A 141 -9.82 -1.73 1.05
C ASN A 141 -10.48 -2.10 2.39
N LEU A 142 -11.69 -2.63 2.37
CA LEU A 142 -12.32 -3.18 3.58
C LEU A 142 -11.55 -4.40 4.13
N GLY A 143 -11.01 -5.24 3.25
CA GLY A 143 -10.08 -6.32 3.61
C GLY A 143 -8.82 -5.79 4.28
N ASN A 144 -8.22 -4.73 3.73
CA ASN A 144 -7.03 -4.07 4.29
C ASN A 144 -7.30 -3.53 5.71
N VAL A 145 -8.51 -3.03 5.99
CA VAL A 145 -8.89 -2.61 7.35
C VAL A 145 -8.85 -3.79 8.33
N HIS A 146 -9.38 -4.96 7.94
CA HIS A 146 -9.33 -6.16 8.77
C HIS A 146 -7.91 -6.71 8.93
N LEU A 147 -7.12 -6.73 7.87
CA LEU A 147 -5.71 -7.12 7.92
C LEU A 147 -4.93 -6.23 8.89
N ASN A 148 -5.10 -4.91 8.79
CA ASN A 148 -4.43 -3.96 9.67
C ASN A 148 -4.92 -4.03 11.12
N LYS A 149 -6.21 -4.36 11.36
CA LYS A 149 -6.72 -4.69 12.69
C LYS A 149 -5.98 -5.87 13.29
N ALA A 150 -5.84 -6.97 12.54
CA ALA A 150 -5.10 -8.16 12.96
C ALA A 150 -3.64 -7.83 13.34
N ARG A 151 -2.96 -7.00 12.52
CA ARG A 151 -1.57 -6.57 12.75
C ARG A 151 -1.40 -5.65 13.97
N LYS A 152 -2.33 -4.72 14.22
CA LYS A 152 -2.19 -3.68 15.27
C LYS A 152 -2.51 -4.14 16.70
N TRP A 153 -3.19 -5.27 16.87
CA TRP A 153 -3.69 -5.67 18.20
C TRP A 153 -2.61 -6.10 19.19
N LEU A 154 -1.35 -6.23 18.75
CA LEU A 154 -0.22 -6.43 19.66
C LEU A 154 -0.04 -5.29 20.69
N MET A 155 -0.70 -4.13 20.52
CA MET A 155 -0.49 -2.92 21.32
C MET A 155 -1.59 -2.60 22.36
N PHE A 156 -2.72 -3.32 22.39
CA PHE A 156 -3.96 -2.84 23.07
C PHE A 156 -4.45 -3.67 24.27
N ALA A 157 -3.63 -4.53 24.88
CA ALA A 157 -4.05 -5.33 26.03
C ALA A 157 -3.14 -5.12 27.25
N GLU A 158 -3.13 -3.89 27.77
CA GLU A 158 -2.66 -3.54 29.12
C GLU A 158 -3.86 -3.28 30.05
N ASP A 159 -4.92 -4.07 29.91
CA ASP A 159 -6.06 -3.97 30.81
C ASP A 159 -5.76 -4.88 32.01
N GLY A 160 -5.74 -4.27 33.21
CA GLY A 160 -5.29 -4.83 34.49
C GLY A 160 -6.16 -5.96 35.06
N THR A 161 -6.50 -6.97 34.25
CA THR A 161 -7.16 -8.20 34.68
C THR A 161 -6.14 -9.28 35.06
N ASN A 162 -6.42 -9.98 36.17
CA ASN A 162 -5.66 -11.13 36.70
C ASN A 162 -5.83 -12.42 35.86
N GLU A 163 -6.02 -12.32 34.53
CA GLU A 163 -6.04 -13.49 33.66
C GLU A 163 -4.62 -14.05 33.50
N SER A 164 -4.51 -15.37 33.41
CA SER A 164 -3.24 -16.04 33.18
C SER A 164 -2.63 -15.63 31.83
N ILE A 165 -1.31 -15.68 31.71
CA ILE A 165 -0.59 -15.32 30.48
C ILE A 165 -1.05 -16.20 29.30
N GLU A 166 -1.38 -17.46 29.55
CA GLU A 166 -1.85 -18.43 28.55
C GLU A 166 -3.26 -18.07 28.02
N GLU A 167 -4.20 -17.75 28.90
CA GLU A 167 -5.58 -17.36 28.53
C GLU A 167 -5.60 -16.04 27.72
N LYS A 168 -4.72 -15.09 28.08
CA LYS A 168 -4.50 -13.87 27.30
C LYS A 168 -3.88 -14.18 25.92
N MET A 169 -2.99 -15.16 25.80
CA MET A 169 -2.39 -15.57 24.52
C MET A 169 -3.39 -16.25 23.59
N GLU A 170 -4.23 -17.14 24.09
CA GLU A 170 -5.26 -17.80 23.30
C GLU A 170 -6.31 -16.81 22.79
N THR A 171 -6.78 -15.91 23.65
CA THR A 171 -7.72 -14.85 23.27
C THR A 171 -7.13 -13.95 22.17
N LYS A 172 -5.84 -13.58 22.29
CA LYS A 172 -5.10 -12.82 21.26
C LYS A 172 -5.06 -13.55 19.93
N TYR A 173 -4.70 -14.82 19.97
CA TYR A 173 -4.59 -15.66 18.78
C TYR A 173 -5.93 -15.78 18.04
N GLU A 174 -7.01 -16.12 18.75
CA GLU A 174 -8.33 -16.29 18.14
C GLU A 174 -8.90 -14.98 17.60
N TRP A 175 -8.64 -13.84 18.26
CA TRP A 175 -9.04 -12.54 17.73
C TRP A 175 -8.31 -12.20 16.43
N ALA A 176 -6.98 -12.32 16.40
CA ALA A 176 -6.19 -12.00 15.21
C ALA A 176 -6.56 -12.92 14.04
N LYS A 177 -6.72 -14.22 14.30
CA LYS A 177 -7.21 -15.21 13.34
C LYS A 177 -8.59 -14.84 12.78
N LYS A 178 -9.53 -14.40 13.63
CA LYS A 178 -10.86 -13.95 13.19
C LYS A 178 -10.78 -12.73 12.28
N GLU A 179 -9.94 -11.75 12.59
CA GLU A 179 -9.76 -10.58 11.72
C GLU A 179 -9.07 -10.94 10.39
N TYR A 180 -8.08 -11.84 10.40
CA TYR A 180 -7.51 -12.33 9.15
C TYR A 180 -8.53 -13.08 8.27
N VAL A 181 -9.41 -13.89 8.87
CA VAL A 181 -10.50 -14.56 8.13
C VAL A 181 -11.45 -13.55 7.51
N LYS A 182 -11.81 -12.48 8.24
CA LYS A 182 -12.62 -11.40 7.67
C LYS A 182 -11.92 -10.71 6.50
N ALA A 183 -10.61 -10.46 6.61
CA ALA A 183 -9.84 -9.90 5.50
C ALA A 183 -9.90 -10.80 4.27
N GLY A 184 -9.67 -12.11 4.44
CA GLY A 184 -9.77 -13.10 3.36
C GLY A 184 -11.12 -13.10 2.66
N ILE A 185 -12.22 -13.10 3.41
CA ILE A 185 -13.58 -13.04 2.84
C ILE A 185 -13.76 -11.80 1.96
N ARG A 186 -13.26 -10.62 2.38
CA ARG A 186 -13.39 -9.39 1.60
C ARG A 186 -12.56 -9.41 0.33
N TYR A 187 -11.35 -9.96 0.37
CA TYR A 187 -10.54 -10.11 -0.84
C TYR A 187 -11.15 -11.13 -1.80
N GLU A 188 -11.74 -12.24 -1.31
CA GLU A 188 -12.48 -13.17 -2.16
C GLU A 188 -13.71 -12.52 -2.80
N GLU A 189 -14.47 -11.71 -2.06
CA GLU A 189 -15.59 -10.95 -2.62
C GLU A 189 -15.11 -9.96 -3.70
N SER A 190 -13.97 -9.30 -3.49
CA SER A 190 -13.33 -8.44 -4.49
C SER A 190 -13.02 -9.20 -5.79
N LEU A 191 -12.44 -10.40 -5.69
CA LEU A 191 -12.13 -11.25 -6.85
C LEU A 191 -13.38 -11.83 -7.53
N LYS A 192 -14.49 -12.03 -6.80
CA LYS A 192 -15.78 -12.41 -7.40
C LYS A 192 -16.37 -11.28 -8.24
N ILE A 193 -16.12 -10.03 -7.85
CA ILE A 193 -16.52 -8.87 -8.64
C ILE A 193 -15.60 -8.72 -9.84
N LYS A 194 -14.28 -8.77 -9.66
CA LYS A 194 -13.30 -8.61 -10.74
C LYS A 194 -12.23 -9.70 -10.66
N ALA A 195 -12.31 -10.69 -11.55
CA ALA A 195 -11.47 -11.90 -11.50
C ALA A 195 -10.00 -11.64 -11.89
N ASP A 196 -9.75 -10.68 -12.76
CA ASP A 196 -8.43 -10.21 -13.22
C ASP A 196 -7.83 -9.14 -12.28
N PHE A 197 -8.33 -9.02 -11.05
CA PHE A 197 -7.80 -8.09 -10.06
C PHE A 197 -6.60 -8.71 -9.32
N PHE A 198 -5.41 -8.62 -9.93
CA PHE A 198 -4.19 -9.24 -9.41
C PHE A 198 -3.84 -8.77 -7.99
N GLU A 199 -4.14 -7.52 -7.64
CA GLU A 199 -3.91 -7.01 -6.29
C GLU A 199 -4.73 -7.76 -5.23
N GLY A 200 -5.96 -8.15 -5.58
CA GLY A 200 -6.80 -8.99 -4.73
C GLY A 200 -6.18 -10.37 -4.46
N CYS A 201 -5.51 -10.96 -5.47
CA CYS A 201 -4.78 -12.21 -5.31
C CYS A 201 -3.58 -12.05 -4.38
N PHE A 202 -2.78 -10.99 -4.55
CA PHE A 202 -1.66 -10.70 -3.66
C PHE A 202 -2.11 -10.41 -2.22
N ALA A 203 -3.23 -9.71 -2.03
CA ALA A 203 -3.78 -9.46 -0.71
C ALA A 203 -4.28 -10.74 -0.02
N LEU A 204 -4.90 -11.67 -0.76
CA LEU A 204 -5.22 -13.00 -0.25
C LEU A 204 -3.96 -13.78 0.14
N GLY A 205 -2.97 -13.82 -0.74
CA GLY A 205 -1.68 -14.46 -0.46
C GLY A 205 -1.03 -13.91 0.80
N GLN A 206 -0.98 -12.59 0.95
CA GLN A 206 -0.42 -11.92 2.12
C GLN A 206 -1.20 -12.25 3.40
N GLN A 207 -2.53 -12.24 3.33
CA GLN A 207 -3.35 -12.57 4.48
C GLN A 207 -3.12 -14.01 4.93
N LEU A 208 -3.06 -14.96 3.99
CA LEU A 208 -2.84 -16.38 4.28
C LEU A 208 -1.45 -16.61 4.86
N PHE A 209 -0.45 -15.94 4.30
CA PHE A 209 0.91 -15.91 4.84
C PHE A 209 0.95 -15.43 6.30
N GLU A 210 0.28 -14.32 6.62
CA GLU A 210 0.24 -13.80 7.98
C GLU A 210 -0.54 -14.70 8.94
N GLN A 211 -1.59 -15.39 8.47
CA GLN A 211 -2.24 -16.45 9.25
C GLN A 211 -1.28 -17.62 9.51
N ALA A 212 -0.49 -18.04 8.52
CA ALA A 212 0.50 -19.12 8.68
C ALA A 212 1.53 -18.76 9.76
N LYS A 213 2.06 -17.53 9.73
CA LYS A 213 2.98 -17.00 10.74
C LYS A 213 2.37 -16.91 12.12
N LEU A 214 1.12 -16.46 12.22
CA LEU A 214 0.39 -16.39 13.48
C LEU A 214 0.20 -17.79 14.07
N ALA A 215 -0.25 -18.75 13.26
CA ALA A 215 -0.47 -20.13 13.66
C ALA A 215 0.84 -20.81 14.09
N TRP A 216 1.92 -20.60 13.34
CA TRP A 216 3.25 -21.08 13.70
C TRP A 216 3.75 -20.51 15.04
N SER A 217 3.64 -19.19 15.23
CA SER A 217 4.06 -18.53 16.48
C SER A 217 3.27 -19.05 17.68
N TYR A 218 1.95 -19.24 17.52
CA TYR A 218 1.10 -19.80 18.55
C TYR A 218 1.44 -21.25 18.86
N ALA A 219 1.71 -22.08 17.84
CA ALA A 219 2.09 -23.48 18.01
C ALA A 219 3.42 -23.65 18.76
N ILE A 220 4.41 -22.78 18.50
CA ILE A 220 5.65 -22.73 19.27
C ILE A 220 5.36 -22.33 20.73
N GLY A 221 4.62 -21.25 20.94
CA GLY A 221 4.34 -20.72 22.29
C GLY A 221 3.58 -21.70 23.17
N THR A 222 2.70 -22.50 22.59
CA THR A 222 1.89 -23.53 23.28
C THR A 222 2.56 -24.92 23.30
N LYS A 223 3.72 -25.09 22.66
CA LYS A 223 4.42 -26.39 22.48
C LYS A 223 3.56 -27.47 21.81
N SER A 224 2.51 -27.08 21.08
CA SER A 224 1.60 -27.98 20.36
C SER A 224 2.13 -28.42 18.98
N ILE A 225 3.32 -27.96 18.60
CA ILE A 225 3.93 -28.18 17.29
C ILE A 225 4.19 -29.66 16.94
N LEU A 226 4.29 -30.52 17.95
CA LEU A 226 4.51 -31.97 17.80
C LEU A 226 3.23 -32.70 17.39
N GLU A 227 2.08 -32.02 17.41
CA GLU A 227 0.81 -32.58 16.94
C GLU A 227 0.72 -32.50 15.41
N ALA A 228 0.32 -33.61 14.77
CA ALA A 228 0.20 -33.68 13.31
C ALA A 228 -0.83 -32.68 12.73
N GLY A 229 -1.85 -32.30 13.51
CA GLY A 229 -2.93 -31.40 13.07
C GLY A 229 -2.46 -29.94 12.84
N PRO A 230 -1.90 -29.26 13.85
CA PRO A 230 -1.34 -27.91 13.71
C PRO A 230 -0.30 -27.79 12.60
N SER A 231 0.62 -28.76 12.48
CA SER A 231 1.64 -28.76 11.42
C SER A 231 1.01 -28.81 10.02
N ALA A 232 0.05 -29.72 9.77
CA ALA A 232 -0.63 -29.82 8.47
C ALA A 232 -1.39 -28.52 8.11
N ARG A 233 -2.05 -27.90 9.09
CA ARG A 233 -2.76 -26.63 8.88
C ARG A 233 -1.83 -25.48 8.52
N ILE A 234 -0.66 -25.39 9.16
CA ILE A 234 0.32 -24.34 8.86
C ILE A 234 0.86 -24.49 7.44
N MET A 235 1.17 -25.73 7.02
CA MET A 235 1.63 -26.00 5.65
C MET A 235 0.54 -25.67 4.61
N GLN A 236 -0.71 -26.07 4.85
CA GLN A 236 -1.83 -25.68 3.98
C GLN A 236 -1.99 -24.16 3.83
N LEU A 237 -1.74 -23.39 4.89
CA LEU A 237 -1.79 -21.93 4.80
C LEU A 237 -0.65 -21.37 3.92
N TYR A 238 0.55 -21.94 4.00
CA TYR A 238 1.66 -21.58 3.11
C TYR A 238 1.40 -21.98 1.65
N ASP A 239 0.91 -23.20 1.41
CA ASP A 239 0.56 -23.68 0.07
C ASP A 239 -0.49 -22.76 -0.58
N ASN A 240 -1.59 -22.50 0.14
CA ASN A 240 -2.64 -21.60 -0.35
C ASN A 240 -2.12 -20.18 -0.57
N ALA A 241 -1.19 -19.69 0.28
CA ALA A 241 -0.63 -18.35 0.12
C ALA A 241 0.24 -18.25 -1.14
N GLU A 242 1.07 -19.26 -1.39
CA GLU A 242 1.91 -19.37 -2.59
C GLU A 242 1.06 -19.45 -3.86
N ASP A 243 0.03 -20.30 -3.87
CA ASP A 243 -0.90 -20.43 -4.99
C ASP A 243 -1.54 -19.08 -5.35
N LYS A 244 -1.89 -18.25 -4.35
CA LYS A 244 -2.48 -16.93 -4.60
C LYS A 244 -1.46 -15.91 -5.09
N MET A 245 -0.23 -15.94 -4.61
CA MET A 245 0.84 -15.07 -5.13
C MET A 245 1.20 -15.44 -6.57
N GLN A 246 1.28 -16.73 -6.88
CA GLN A 246 1.51 -17.22 -8.24
C GLN A 246 0.39 -16.81 -9.18
N HIS A 247 -0.87 -17.04 -8.80
CA HIS A 247 -2.02 -16.65 -9.61
C HIS A 247 -2.08 -15.14 -9.84
N GLY A 248 -1.79 -14.34 -8.80
CA GLY A 248 -1.69 -12.89 -8.93
C GLY A 248 -0.58 -12.47 -9.90
N MET A 249 0.58 -13.12 -9.86
CA MET A 249 1.68 -12.84 -10.80
C MET A 249 1.26 -13.16 -12.23
N GLN A 250 0.62 -14.31 -12.47
CA GLN A 250 0.14 -14.71 -13.80
C GLN A 250 -0.82 -13.68 -14.40
N ILE A 251 -1.83 -13.25 -13.64
CA ILE A 251 -2.77 -12.22 -14.08
C ILE A 251 -2.03 -10.92 -14.43
N TRP A 252 -1.10 -10.50 -13.58
CA TRP A 252 -0.33 -9.28 -13.81
C TRP A 252 0.55 -9.38 -15.07
N GLU A 253 1.22 -10.51 -15.29
CA GLU A 253 2.04 -10.76 -16.48
C GLU A 253 1.20 -10.75 -17.76
N GLU A 254 0.01 -11.36 -17.74
CA GLU A 254 -0.94 -11.33 -18.87
C GLU A 254 -1.44 -9.91 -19.17
N LEU A 255 -1.79 -9.13 -18.14
CA LEU A 255 -2.22 -7.75 -18.29
C LEU A 255 -1.10 -6.85 -18.83
N GLU A 256 0.13 -7.05 -18.35
CA GLU A 256 1.29 -6.30 -18.81
C GLU A 256 1.66 -6.68 -20.26
N GLU A 257 1.57 -7.95 -20.64
CA GLU A 257 1.75 -8.40 -22.02
C GLU A 257 0.69 -7.77 -22.95
N GLN A 258 -0.59 -7.74 -22.54
CA GLN A 258 -1.64 -7.07 -23.29
C GLN A 258 -1.35 -5.58 -23.47
N ARG A 259 -0.89 -4.89 -22.42
CA ARG A 259 -0.49 -3.48 -22.45
C ARG A 259 0.66 -3.23 -23.41
N LEU A 260 1.72 -4.04 -23.35
CA LEU A 260 2.88 -3.91 -24.24
C LEU A 260 2.53 -4.16 -25.71
N ASN A 261 1.53 -4.99 -25.98
CA ASN A 261 1.04 -5.28 -27.32
C ASN A 261 -0.02 -4.27 -27.82
N GLY A 262 -0.39 -3.27 -27.01
CA GLY A 262 -1.44 -2.30 -27.35
C GLY A 262 -2.85 -2.90 -27.38
N LEU A 263 -3.03 -4.04 -26.70
CA LEU A 263 -4.28 -4.79 -26.61
C LEU A 263 -5.02 -4.54 -25.28
N SER A 264 -4.51 -3.65 -24.43
CA SER A 264 -5.13 -3.42 -23.13
C SER A 264 -6.48 -2.74 -23.27
N LEU A 265 -7.40 -3.08 -22.37
CA LEU A 265 -8.67 -2.36 -22.22
C LEU A 265 -8.43 -0.86 -21.97
N TYR A 266 -7.31 -0.50 -21.35
CA TYR A 266 -6.92 0.90 -21.16
C TYR A 266 -6.57 1.60 -22.48
N ASP A 267 -5.92 0.92 -23.43
CA ASP A 267 -5.62 1.48 -24.75
C ASP A 267 -6.88 1.71 -25.57
N LYS A 268 -7.79 0.73 -25.59
CA LYS A 268 -9.11 0.88 -26.23
C LYS A 268 -9.89 2.03 -25.58
N TYR A 269 -9.89 2.06 -24.25
CA TYR A 269 -10.54 3.11 -23.47
C TYR A 269 -9.99 4.51 -23.75
N ARG A 270 -8.67 4.62 -23.92
CA ARG A 270 -7.99 5.87 -24.26
C ARG A 270 -8.41 6.36 -25.64
N GLU A 271 -8.51 5.46 -26.62
CA GLU A 271 -8.98 5.77 -27.96
C GLU A 271 -10.44 6.26 -27.93
N ASP A 272 -11.30 5.59 -27.16
CA ASP A 272 -12.71 5.98 -26.97
C ASP A 272 -12.83 7.36 -26.31
N LEU A 273 -12.07 7.65 -25.26
CA LEU A 273 -12.04 8.96 -24.61
C LEU A 273 -11.58 10.09 -25.55
N VAL A 274 -10.56 9.83 -26.38
CA VAL A 274 -10.10 10.79 -27.40
C VAL A 274 -11.17 11.01 -28.45
N ASN A 275 -11.85 9.95 -28.90
CA ASN A 275 -12.95 10.06 -29.86
C ASN A 275 -14.12 10.91 -29.31
N LEU A 276 -14.35 10.87 -27.99
CA LEU A 276 -15.41 11.60 -27.30
C LEU A 276 -14.99 13.00 -26.81
N ARG A 277 -13.76 13.45 -27.06
CA ARG A 277 -13.19 14.71 -26.53
C ARG A 277 -13.23 14.81 -25.01
N LEU A 278 -13.07 13.67 -24.34
CA LEU A 278 -13.01 13.54 -22.88
C LEU A 278 -11.54 13.37 -22.43
N GLU A 279 -10.58 13.94 -23.17
CA GLU A 279 -9.15 13.77 -22.88
C GLU A 279 -8.75 14.35 -21.52
N GLY A 280 -9.54 15.27 -20.95
CA GLY A 280 -9.32 15.83 -19.62
C GLY A 280 -9.37 14.80 -18.47
N PHE A 281 -9.92 13.61 -18.72
CA PHE A 281 -9.94 12.49 -17.76
C PHE A 281 -8.78 11.51 -17.96
N LEU A 282 -7.96 11.70 -19.00
CA LEU A 282 -6.74 10.92 -19.17
C LEU A 282 -5.69 11.43 -18.18
N LYS A 283 -5.14 10.50 -17.40
CA LYS A 283 -3.99 10.78 -16.56
C LYS A 283 -2.78 10.91 -17.48
N ASP A 284 -2.27 12.13 -17.65
CA ASP A 284 -1.02 12.41 -18.37
C ASP A 284 0.16 11.86 -17.57
N ILE A 285 0.39 10.54 -17.66
CA ILE A 285 1.58 9.87 -17.17
C ILE A 285 2.51 9.71 -18.37
N SER A 286 3.76 10.15 -18.24
CA SER A 286 4.75 9.94 -19.30
C SER A 286 5.07 8.45 -19.47
N THR A 287 5.49 8.05 -20.66
CA THR A 287 5.86 6.65 -20.94
C THR A 287 7.00 6.13 -20.05
N ASP A 288 7.87 7.03 -19.59
CA ASP A 288 9.01 6.71 -18.72
C ASP A 288 8.54 6.49 -17.27
N GLU A 289 7.63 7.33 -16.76
CA GLU A 289 7.02 7.17 -15.43
C GLU A 289 6.16 5.90 -15.32
N ASP A 290 5.44 5.55 -16.39
CA ASP A 290 4.64 4.32 -16.46
C ASP A 290 5.53 3.06 -16.45
N ALA A 291 6.62 3.05 -17.21
CA ALA A 291 7.58 1.95 -17.22
C ALA A 291 8.27 1.78 -15.86
N GLU A 292 8.63 2.89 -15.19
CA GLU A 292 9.21 2.85 -13.85
C GLU A 292 8.22 2.32 -12.81
N GLN A 293 6.96 2.75 -12.84
CA GLN A 293 5.89 2.24 -11.96
C GLN A 293 5.68 0.74 -12.13
N THR A 294 5.59 0.27 -13.37
CA THR A 294 5.43 -1.16 -13.68
C THR A 294 6.62 -1.98 -13.18
N ALA A 295 7.86 -1.52 -13.43
CA ALA A 295 9.06 -2.20 -12.94
C ALA A 295 9.11 -2.24 -11.40
N GLN A 296 8.70 -1.16 -10.75
CA GLN A 296 8.62 -1.07 -9.29
C GLN A 296 7.57 -2.02 -8.72
N LEU A 297 6.36 -2.03 -9.28
CA LEU A 297 5.27 -2.93 -8.90
C LEU A 297 5.70 -4.39 -9.00
N ARG A 298 6.29 -4.77 -10.15
CA ARG A 298 6.83 -6.12 -10.39
C ARG A 298 7.85 -6.51 -9.33
N SER A 299 8.79 -5.62 -9.03
CA SER A 299 9.81 -5.87 -8.00
C SER A 299 9.18 -6.15 -6.63
N GLN A 300 8.23 -5.32 -6.18
CA GLN A 300 7.61 -5.51 -4.87
C GLN A 300 6.75 -6.79 -4.80
N MET A 301 6.07 -7.16 -5.88
CA MET A 301 5.35 -8.45 -5.97
C MET A 301 6.31 -9.63 -5.77
N TYR A 302 7.46 -9.62 -6.44
CA TYR A 302 8.48 -10.65 -6.25
C TYR A 302 9.13 -10.63 -4.86
N ILE A 303 9.35 -9.46 -4.25
CA ILE A 303 9.85 -9.36 -2.86
C ILE A 303 8.87 -10.02 -1.90
N LEU A 304 7.57 -9.77 -2.05
CA LEU A 304 6.57 -10.37 -1.20
C LEU A 304 6.55 -11.90 -1.34
N TRP A 305 6.60 -12.38 -2.57
CA TRP A 305 6.65 -13.82 -2.87
C TRP A 305 7.93 -14.48 -2.34
N GLY A 306 9.08 -13.86 -2.55
CA GLY A 306 10.35 -14.31 -1.99
C GLY A 306 10.33 -14.38 -0.46
N THR A 307 9.71 -13.38 0.19
CA THR A 307 9.57 -13.31 1.66
C THR A 307 8.68 -14.43 2.19
N LEU A 308 7.55 -14.71 1.54
CA LEU A 308 6.70 -15.85 1.86
C LEU A 308 7.51 -17.16 1.84
N LEU A 309 8.20 -17.42 0.74
CA LEU A 309 8.93 -18.66 0.52
C LEU A 309 10.12 -18.84 1.47
N TYR A 310 10.80 -17.75 1.82
CA TYR A 310 11.87 -17.77 2.81
C TYR A 310 11.32 -18.17 4.19
N GLU A 311 10.20 -17.59 4.59
CA GLU A 311 9.61 -17.87 5.90
C GLU A 311 9.02 -19.28 5.94
N ARG A 312 8.46 -19.75 4.82
CA ARG A 312 8.09 -21.16 4.62
C ARG A 312 9.30 -22.08 4.82
N SER A 313 10.45 -21.79 4.19
CA SER A 313 11.66 -22.62 4.32
C SER A 313 12.17 -22.69 5.77
N VAL A 314 12.09 -21.59 6.51
CA VAL A 314 12.44 -21.56 7.94
C VAL A 314 11.52 -22.47 8.76
N VAL A 315 10.21 -22.42 8.48
CA VAL A 315 9.22 -23.28 9.16
C VAL A 315 9.45 -24.75 8.81
N GLU A 316 9.62 -25.08 7.53
CA GLU A 316 9.88 -26.44 7.05
C GLU A 316 11.15 -27.03 7.68
N PHE A 317 12.24 -26.24 7.75
CA PHE A 317 13.48 -26.65 8.41
C PHE A 317 13.25 -26.97 9.88
N LYS A 318 12.54 -26.08 10.61
CA LYS A 318 12.24 -26.28 12.04
C LYS A 318 11.30 -27.45 12.29
N MET A 319 10.45 -27.81 11.33
CA MET A 319 9.61 -29.01 11.35
C MET A 319 10.36 -30.28 10.92
N GLY A 320 11.61 -30.18 10.45
CA GLY A 320 12.39 -31.32 9.96
C GLY A 320 11.96 -31.84 8.57
N LEU A 321 11.24 -31.02 7.79
CA LEU A 321 10.76 -31.38 6.46
C LEU A 321 11.85 -31.15 5.41
N SER A 322 12.12 -32.13 4.55
CA SER A 322 13.17 -32.02 3.52
C SER A 322 12.87 -31.06 2.35
N ALA A 323 11.68 -30.45 2.33
CA ALA A 323 11.29 -29.48 1.31
C ALA A 323 11.95 -28.09 1.50
N TRP A 324 12.51 -27.81 2.69
CA TRP A 324 13.02 -26.48 3.03
C TRP A 324 14.09 -25.98 2.06
N GLN A 325 14.93 -26.86 1.50
CA GLN A 325 15.95 -26.47 0.52
C GLN A 325 15.35 -25.93 -0.78
N GLU A 326 14.25 -26.55 -1.24
CA GLU A 326 13.53 -26.14 -2.44
C GLU A 326 12.86 -24.80 -2.21
N SER A 327 12.12 -24.65 -1.10
CA SER A 327 11.49 -23.38 -0.71
C SER A 327 12.50 -22.23 -0.60
N LEU A 328 13.69 -22.49 -0.02
CA LEU A 328 14.76 -21.49 0.07
C LEU A 328 15.34 -21.15 -1.31
N ALA A 329 15.54 -22.13 -2.18
CA ALA A 329 16.04 -21.89 -3.53
C ALA A 329 15.04 -21.06 -4.36
N THR A 330 13.75 -21.41 -4.33
CA THR A 330 12.70 -20.67 -5.01
C THR A 330 12.55 -19.26 -4.43
N SER A 331 12.69 -19.09 -3.12
CA SER A 331 12.73 -17.76 -2.48
C SER A 331 13.84 -16.87 -3.04
N VAL A 332 15.07 -17.41 -3.16
CA VAL A 332 16.23 -16.70 -3.72
C VAL A 332 15.99 -16.31 -5.17
N GLU A 333 15.41 -17.21 -5.98
CA GLU A 333 15.02 -16.90 -7.36
C GLU A 333 14.02 -15.73 -7.42
N LYS A 334 13.01 -15.69 -6.54
CA LYS A 334 12.07 -14.56 -6.50
C LYS A 334 12.74 -13.26 -6.09
N PHE A 335 13.66 -13.29 -5.12
CA PHE A 335 14.45 -12.10 -4.78
C PHE A 335 15.35 -11.64 -5.93
N GLU A 336 15.94 -12.56 -6.69
CA GLU A 336 16.72 -12.22 -7.88
C GLU A 336 15.84 -11.57 -8.96
N LEU A 337 14.64 -12.09 -9.21
CA LEU A 337 13.65 -11.49 -10.12
C LEU A 337 13.19 -10.10 -9.67
N ALA A 338 13.19 -9.84 -8.36
CA ALA A 338 12.95 -8.53 -7.79
C ALA A 338 14.12 -7.54 -7.97
N GLY A 339 15.29 -8.00 -8.42
CA GLY A 339 16.48 -7.19 -8.61
C GLY A 339 17.42 -7.15 -7.39
N ALA A 340 17.33 -8.12 -6.47
CA ALA A 340 18.26 -8.22 -5.35
C ALA A 340 19.70 -8.42 -5.83
N SER A 341 20.66 -7.73 -5.19
CA SER A 341 22.07 -7.90 -5.55
C SER A 341 22.60 -9.27 -5.09
N PRO A 342 23.63 -9.82 -5.74
CA PRO A 342 24.27 -11.06 -5.29
C PRO A 342 24.77 -11.00 -3.84
N VAL A 343 25.13 -9.79 -3.36
CA VAL A 343 25.55 -9.56 -1.97
C VAL A 343 24.37 -9.75 -1.02
N ASP A 344 23.21 -9.16 -1.33
CA ASP A 344 22.00 -9.29 -0.50
C ASP A 344 21.49 -10.73 -0.48
N LEU A 345 21.50 -11.41 -1.64
CA LEU A 345 21.13 -12.83 -1.74
C LEU A 345 22.04 -13.71 -0.88
N ALA A 346 23.36 -13.46 -0.90
CA ALA A 346 24.30 -14.19 -0.05
C ALA A 346 24.03 -13.98 1.44
N VAL A 347 23.62 -12.76 1.85
CA VAL A 347 23.22 -12.47 3.22
C VAL A 347 21.94 -13.21 3.61
N ILE A 348 20.92 -13.22 2.74
CA ILE A 348 19.66 -13.97 2.95
C ILE A 348 19.94 -15.45 3.16
N ILE A 349 20.71 -16.07 2.25
CA ILE A 349 21.07 -17.49 2.33
C ILE A 349 21.82 -17.79 3.63
N LYS A 350 22.81 -16.95 3.98
CA LYS A 350 23.62 -17.12 5.18
C LYS A 350 22.79 -17.03 6.47
N ASN A 351 21.79 -16.15 6.50
CA ASN A 351 20.92 -15.94 7.66
C ASN A 351 19.89 -17.05 7.88
N HIS A 352 19.74 -17.99 6.93
CA HIS A 352 18.82 -19.12 7.11
C HIS A 352 19.22 -19.98 8.31
N CYS A 353 18.21 -20.42 9.08
CA CYS A 353 18.40 -21.14 10.35
C CYS A 353 19.13 -22.49 10.20
N SER A 354 19.21 -23.02 8.99
CA SER A 354 19.98 -24.23 8.65
C SER A 354 21.49 -24.10 8.83
N ASN A 355 22.04 -22.88 8.85
CA ASN A 355 23.50 -22.65 8.89
C ASN A 355 24.10 -22.62 10.31
N GLY A 356 23.33 -22.94 11.34
CA GLY A 356 23.88 -23.34 12.64
C GLY A 356 24.40 -22.23 13.56
N THR A 357 24.10 -20.95 13.32
CA THR A 357 24.37 -19.88 14.31
C THR A 357 23.08 -19.23 14.82
N PRO A 358 22.55 -19.65 15.98
CA PRO A 358 21.63 -18.84 16.75
C PRO A 358 22.46 -17.80 17.51
N SER A 359 22.75 -16.66 16.88
CA SER A 359 22.97 -15.45 17.68
C SER A 359 21.59 -14.94 18.01
N GLU A 360 21.24 -14.89 19.30
CA GLU A 360 20.02 -14.26 19.81
C GLU A 360 19.74 -12.96 19.05
N GLY A 361 18.55 -12.86 18.43
CA GLY A 361 18.09 -11.67 17.71
C GLY A 361 17.89 -11.79 16.18
N LEU A 362 18.34 -12.86 15.52
CA LEU A 362 18.51 -12.85 14.04
C LEU A 362 17.23 -12.94 13.16
N GLY A 363 16.06 -13.23 13.74
CA GLY A 363 14.79 -13.07 13.01
C GLY A 363 14.55 -11.62 12.56
N SER A 364 15.18 -10.65 13.25
CA SER A 364 15.14 -9.24 12.89
C SER A 364 15.81 -8.94 11.54
N LYS A 365 16.76 -9.77 11.09
CA LYS A 365 17.68 -9.36 10.02
C LYS A 365 17.09 -9.43 8.61
N ILE A 366 16.11 -10.30 8.37
CA ILE A 366 15.38 -10.31 7.08
C ILE A 366 14.25 -9.31 7.06
N ASP A 367 13.54 -9.15 8.17
CA ASP A 367 12.62 -8.02 8.30
C ASP A 367 13.38 -6.69 8.11
N GLU A 368 14.62 -6.58 8.59
CA GLU A 368 15.52 -5.44 8.33
C GLU A 368 15.95 -5.33 6.86
N ILE A 369 16.29 -6.43 6.17
CA ILE A 369 16.67 -6.39 4.74
C ILE A 369 15.47 -6.01 3.87
N VAL A 370 14.31 -6.62 4.10
CA VAL A 370 13.07 -6.30 3.40
C VAL A 370 12.65 -4.87 3.71
N GLN A 371 12.79 -4.43 4.96
CA GLN A 371 12.52 -3.05 5.35
C GLN A 371 13.51 -2.07 4.69
N ALA A 372 14.79 -2.38 4.63
CA ALA A 372 15.79 -1.56 3.95
C ALA A 372 15.52 -1.49 2.45
N TRP A 373 15.05 -2.57 1.82
CA TRP A 373 14.57 -2.53 0.44
C TRP A 373 13.34 -1.64 0.30
N ASN A 374 12.31 -1.81 1.14
CA ASN A 374 11.14 -0.95 1.15
C ASN A 374 11.51 0.53 1.34
N GLU A 375 12.46 0.83 2.23
CA GLU A 375 12.98 2.18 2.48
C GLU A 375 13.78 2.72 1.29
N MET A 376 14.61 1.88 0.65
CA MET A 376 15.31 2.26 -0.58
C MET A 376 14.32 2.58 -1.71
N TYR A 377 13.23 1.82 -1.83
CA TYR A 377 12.15 2.12 -2.76
C TYR A 377 11.42 3.42 -2.40
N ASP A 378 11.14 3.64 -1.12
CA ASP A 378 10.57 4.91 -0.64
C ASP A 378 11.49 6.10 -1.00
N VAL A 379 12.81 5.96 -0.83
CA VAL A 379 13.80 6.99 -1.18
C VAL A 379 13.87 7.25 -2.69
N LYS A 380 13.92 6.19 -3.52
CA LYS A 380 13.91 6.35 -4.99
C LYS A 380 12.63 7.05 -5.45
N ARG A 381 11.49 6.63 -4.93
CA ARG A 381 10.19 7.26 -5.19
C ARG A 381 10.16 8.73 -4.74
N TRP A 382 10.76 9.06 -3.60
CA TRP A 382 10.86 10.47 -3.17
C TRP A 382 11.69 11.32 -4.11
N GLN A 383 12.67 10.73 -4.79
CA GLN A 383 13.52 11.41 -5.77
C GLN A 383 12.82 11.57 -7.12
N THR A 384 12.04 10.57 -7.54
CA THR A 384 11.38 10.55 -8.85
C THR A 384 9.97 11.13 -8.84
N GLY A 385 9.34 11.30 -7.68
CA GLY A 385 7.99 11.87 -7.55
C GLY A 385 6.86 10.92 -7.96
N VAL A 386 7.18 9.64 -8.19
CA VAL A 386 6.24 8.60 -8.62
C VAL A 386 5.19 8.31 -7.50
N PRO A 387 3.88 8.23 -7.80
CA PRO A 387 2.85 7.93 -6.80
C PRO A 387 2.97 6.52 -6.17
N SER A 388 2.41 6.36 -4.97
CA SER A 388 2.19 5.02 -4.37
C SER A 388 1.22 4.17 -5.20
N PHE A 389 1.40 2.85 -5.16
CA PHE A 389 0.44 1.91 -5.75
C PHE A 389 -0.27 1.07 -4.67
N ARG A 390 -1.40 0.48 -5.05
CA ARG A 390 -2.40 -0.09 -4.12
C ARG A 390 -1.89 -1.21 -3.21
N LEU A 391 -0.84 -1.93 -3.62
CA LEU A 391 -0.25 -3.04 -2.85
C LEU A 391 0.85 -2.60 -1.88
N GLU A 392 1.41 -1.40 -2.05
CA GLU A 392 2.43 -0.84 -1.16
C GLU A 392 2.14 -0.93 0.36
N PRO A 393 0.89 -0.73 0.84
CA PRO A 393 0.56 -0.83 2.27
C PRO A 393 0.64 -2.27 2.79
N LEU A 394 0.48 -3.27 1.91
CA LEU A 394 0.64 -4.67 2.26
C LEU A 394 2.10 -4.99 2.55
N PHE A 395 3.02 -4.36 1.81
CA PHE A 395 4.47 -4.58 1.91
C PHE A 395 5.14 -3.78 3.02
N ARG A 396 4.52 -2.68 3.50
CA ARG A 396 4.98 -1.93 4.70
C ARG A 396 4.79 -2.77 5.97
N ARG A 397 5.70 -3.71 6.20
CA ARG A 397 5.79 -4.49 7.44
C ARG A 397 6.46 -3.63 8.51
N ARG A 398 5.78 -3.31 9.61
CA ARG A 398 6.50 -2.85 10.81
C ARG A 398 7.15 -4.06 11.45
N VAL A 399 8.47 -4.01 11.66
CA VAL A 399 9.21 -4.99 12.44
C VAL A 399 8.47 -5.18 13.76
N SER A 400 7.87 -6.35 13.93
CA SER A 400 7.22 -6.70 15.18
C SER A 400 8.35 -6.94 16.17
N LYS A 401 8.49 -6.07 17.18
CA LYS A 401 9.39 -6.32 18.32
C LYS A 401 8.83 -7.46 19.17
N VAL A 402 8.75 -8.65 18.61
CA VAL A 402 8.47 -9.88 19.34
C VAL A 402 9.82 -10.39 19.81
N ILE A 403 10.26 -9.86 20.94
CA ILE A 403 11.28 -10.53 21.75
C ILE A 403 10.52 -11.63 22.48
N ILE A 404 10.43 -12.82 21.88
CA ILE A 404 10.24 -14.04 22.68
C ILE A 404 11.63 -14.30 23.24
N THR A 405 11.88 -13.83 24.46
CA THR A 405 13.01 -14.32 25.25
C THR A 405 12.76 -15.80 25.50
N GLU A 406 13.49 -16.66 24.81
CA GLU A 406 13.70 -18.03 25.26
C GLU A 406 14.53 -17.95 26.55
N THR A 407 13.86 -17.79 27.70
CA THR A 407 14.47 -18.19 28.96
C THR A 407 14.39 -19.71 29.01
N VAL A 408 15.48 -20.38 28.63
CA VAL A 408 15.79 -21.73 29.10
C VAL A 408 16.52 -21.63 30.43
#